data_AF-K1U608-F1
#
_entry.id   AF-K1U608-F1
#
_cell.length_a   1.000
_cell.length_b   1.000
_cell.length_c   1.000
_cell.angle_alpha   90.00
_cell.angle_beta   90.00
_cell.angle_gamma   90.00
#
_symmetry.space_group_name_H-M   'P 1'
#
loop_
_entity.id
_entity.type
_entity.pdbx_description
1 polymer ?
#
loop_
_entity_poly.entity_id
_entity_poly.type
_entity_poly.pdbx_seq_one_letter_code
_entity_poly.pdbx_strand_id
1 'polypeptide(L)'
;MKRIKGNYLKVDQLEWADAAWECANIEGLEQMKIQQKDDAATLRGANNYAAIAEGYINIPEDGVYYLSSRLEQVWIDNKLMISNEGDVKAGTNHDTSVALAKGLHPFKVVFLSNIVGGWPSWWSSLGIEMRKDSEQKFTPVDNSMFFRK
;
A
#
# COMPACT_ATOMS: atom_id res chain seq x y z
N MET A 1 -1.48 11.33 -3.82
CA MET A 1 -2.45 10.35 -3.27
C MET A 1 -3.86 10.90 -3.37
N LYS A 2 -4.86 10.02 -3.33
CA LYS A 2 -6.27 10.36 -3.14
C LYS A 2 -6.84 9.54 -2.00
N ARG A 3 -7.77 10.09 -1.22
CA ARG A 3 -8.45 9.40 -0.12
C ARG A 3 -9.96 9.60 -0.20
N ILE A 4 -10.72 8.66 0.33
CA ILE A 4 -12.18 8.69 0.35
C ILE A 4 -12.67 8.23 1.72
N LYS A 5 -13.55 9.02 2.35
CA LYS A 5 -14.05 8.72 3.70
C LYS A 5 -14.99 7.52 3.66
N GLY A 6 -14.84 6.64 4.64
CA GLY A 6 -15.67 5.46 4.78
C GLY A 6 -14.93 4.32 5.47
N ASN A 7 -15.69 3.36 5.99
CA ASN A 7 -15.15 2.13 6.54
C ASN A 7 -15.29 1.03 5.49
N TYR A 8 -14.18 0.70 4.84
CA TYR A 8 -14.12 -0.25 3.74
C TYR A 8 -13.41 -1.53 4.18
N LEU A 9 -14.05 -2.67 3.96
CA LEU A 9 -13.47 -3.98 4.25
C LEU A 9 -12.86 -4.65 3.01
N LYS A 10 -13.25 -4.19 1.81
CA LYS A 10 -12.79 -4.71 0.53
C LYS A 10 -12.49 -3.58 -0.43
N VAL A 11 -11.59 -3.82 -1.38
CA VAL A 11 -11.18 -2.78 -2.35
C VAL A 11 -12.28 -2.51 -3.38
N ASP A 12 -13.07 -3.52 -3.73
CA ASP A 12 -14.17 -3.39 -4.68
C ASP A 12 -15.23 -2.37 -4.20
N GLN A 13 -15.42 -2.24 -2.88
CA GLN A 13 -16.33 -1.26 -2.27
C GLN A 13 -16.05 0.20 -2.66
N LEU A 14 -14.83 0.50 -3.13
CA LEU A 14 -14.46 1.83 -3.60
C LEU A 14 -15.10 2.18 -4.96
N GLU A 15 -15.55 1.19 -5.73
CA GLU A 15 -16.23 1.39 -7.02
C GLU A 15 -17.65 1.94 -6.87
N TRP A 16 -18.30 1.66 -5.73
CA TRP A 16 -19.66 2.08 -5.42
C TRP A 16 -19.73 3.10 -4.29
N ALA A 17 -18.60 3.71 -3.95
CA ALA A 17 -18.53 4.70 -2.89
C ALA A 17 -19.04 6.07 -3.36
N ASP A 18 -20.06 6.59 -2.67
CA ASP A 18 -20.67 7.89 -2.98
C ASP A 18 -19.92 9.09 -2.35
N ALA A 19 -18.91 8.83 -1.52
CA ALA A 19 -18.12 9.87 -0.87
C ALA A 19 -17.14 10.54 -1.85
N ALA A 20 -16.85 11.83 -1.61
CA ALA A 20 -15.92 12.57 -2.44
C ALA A 20 -14.46 12.13 -2.21
N TRP A 21 -13.69 12.04 -3.31
CA TRP A 21 -12.24 11.86 -3.24
C TRP A 21 -11.55 13.17 -2.89
N GLU A 22 -10.69 13.14 -1.88
CA GLU A 22 -9.80 14.23 -1.49
C GLU A 22 -8.38 13.93 -1.99
N CYS A 23 -7.80 14.83 -2.78
CA CYS A 23 -6.44 14.69 -3.29
C CYS A 23 -5.43 15.39 -2.39
N ALA A 24 -4.27 14.75 -2.19
CA ALA A 24 -3.15 15.32 -1.44
C ALA A 24 -1.81 14.90 -2.05
N ASN A 25 -0.80 15.76 -1.93
CA ASN A 25 0.57 15.41 -2.22
C ASN A 25 1.20 14.71 -1.01
N ILE A 26 1.94 13.63 -1.25
CA ILE A 26 2.67 12.92 -0.20
C ILE A 26 4.13 12.70 -0.54
N GLU A 27 4.99 12.79 0.46
CA GLU A 27 6.44 12.54 0.36
C GLU A 27 6.80 11.07 0.55
N GLY A 28 5.89 10.27 1.13
CA GLY A 28 6.07 8.84 1.30
C GLY A 28 4.76 8.17 1.70
N LEU A 29 4.71 6.84 1.55
CA LEU A 29 3.51 6.05 1.81
C LEU A 29 3.03 6.14 3.26
N GLU A 30 3.93 6.35 4.22
CA GLU A 30 3.58 6.51 5.64
C GLU A 30 2.62 7.69 5.91
N GLN A 31 2.58 8.70 5.05
CA GLN A 31 1.62 9.81 5.16
C GLN A 31 0.18 9.39 4.84
N MET A 32 -0.03 8.17 4.33
CA MET A 32 -1.35 7.58 4.14
C MET A 32 -1.94 6.99 5.43
N LYS A 33 -1.16 6.89 6.52
CA LYS A 33 -1.64 6.32 7.79
C LYS A 33 -2.51 7.29 8.58
N ILE A 34 -3.40 6.70 9.37
CA ILE A 34 -4.02 7.38 10.52
C ILE A 34 -2.90 7.83 11.46
N GLN A 35 -2.93 9.10 11.84
CA GLN A 35 -1.95 9.68 12.77
C GLN A 35 -2.27 9.24 14.20
N GLN A 36 -1.26 9.10 15.05
CA GLN A 36 -1.43 8.62 16.44
C GLN A 36 -2.48 9.42 17.24
N LYS A 37 -2.55 10.74 17.01
CA LYS A 37 -3.54 11.62 17.64
C LYS A 37 -5.00 11.25 17.32
N ASP A 38 -5.23 10.61 16.17
CA ASP A 38 -6.55 10.25 15.65
C ASP A 38 -6.86 8.75 15.90
N ASP A 39 -5.90 7.97 16.42
CA ASP A 39 -5.99 6.52 16.61
C ASP A 39 -7.18 6.13 17.49
N ALA A 40 -7.31 6.72 18.68
CA ALA A 40 -8.38 6.40 19.63
C ALA A 40 -9.78 6.69 19.08
N ALA A 41 -9.93 7.75 18.28
CA ALA A 41 -11.19 8.06 17.62
C ALA A 41 -11.48 7.08 16.49
N THR A 42 -10.44 6.69 15.74
CA THR A 42 -10.55 5.75 14.61
C THR A 42 -10.88 4.34 15.04
N LEU A 43 -10.32 3.89 16.17
CA LEU A 43 -10.71 2.63 16.81
C LEU A 43 -12.21 2.57 17.17
N ARG A 44 -12.85 3.72 17.36
CA ARG A 44 -14.29 3.85 17.66
C ARG A 44 -15.13 4.12 16.41
N GLY A 45 -14.55 4.01 15.22
CA GLY A 45 -15.24 4.17 13.93
C GLY A 45 -15.29 5.60 13.39
N ALA A 46 -14.56 6.55 13.99
CA ALA A 46 -14.40 7.88 13.40
C ALA A 46 -13.26 7.90 12.36
N ASN A 47 -13.20 8.89 11.49
CA ASN A 47 -12.03 9.14 10.63
C ASN A 47 -11.58 7.99 9.68
N ASN A 48 -12.34 6.90 9.55
CA ASN A 48 -11.99 5.84 8.61
C ASN A 48 -12.03 6.38 7.16
N TYR A 49 -11.05 5.96 6.37
CA TYR A 49 -10.96 6.21 4.95
C TYR A 49 -10.24 5.08 4.22
N ALA A 50 -10.40 5.05 2.90
CA ALA A 50 -9.46 4.39 2.01
C ALA A 50 -8.54 5.42 1.36
N ALA A 51 -7.33 5.01 1.01
CA ALA A 51 -6.36 5.84 0.31
C ALA A 51 -5.70 5.06 -0.82
N ILE A 52 -5.47 5.75 -1.94
CA ILE A 52 -4.76 5.24 -3.10
C ILE A 52 -3.59 6.19 -3.40
N ALA A 53 -2.39 5.63 -3.51
CA ALA A 53 -1.22 6.33 -3.99
C ALA A 53 -0.74 5.70 -5.30
N GLU A 54 -0.39 6.55 -6.26
CA GLU A 54 0.07 6.19 -7.59
C GLU A 54 1.35 6.97 -7.90
N GLY A 55 2.23 6.37 -8.70
CA GLY A 55 3.49 6.98 -9.11
C GLY A 55 4.32 5.99 -9.93
N TYR A 56 5.65 6.10 -9.84
CA TYR A 56 6.59 5.15 -10.43
C TYR A 56 7.59 4.65 -9.40
N ILE A 57 7.96 3.38 -9.51
CA ILE A 57 9.06 2.76 -8.79
C ILE A 57 10.26 2.63 -9.73
N ASN A 58 11.44 3.05 -9.30
CA ASN A 58 12.66 2.92 -10.09
C ASN A 58 13.37 1.59 -9.80
N ILE A 59 13.47 0.73 -10.80
CA ILE A 59 14.15 -0.56 -10.73
C ILE A 59 15.61 -0.38 -11.18
N PRO A 60 16.60 -0.76 -10.35
CA PRO A 60 18.01 -0.44 -10.61
C PRO A 60 18.62 -1.23 -11.78
N GLU A 61 18.11 -2.43 -12.04
CA GLU A 61 18.63 -3.36 -13.05
C GLU A 61 17.56 -4.39 -13.47
N ASP A 62 17.74 -5.00 -14.63
CA ASP A 62 16.86 -6.08 -15.08
C ASP A 62 16.96 -7.29 -14.13
N GLY A 63 15.83 -7.92 -13.83
CA GLY A 63 15.83 -9.14 -13.04
C GLY A 63 14.46 -9.58 -12.54
N VAL A 64 14.46 -10.68 -11.80
CA VAL A 64 13.30 -11.15 -11.04
C VAL A 64 13.40 -10.63 -9.62
N TYR A 65 12.34 -9.96 -9.18
CA TYR A 65 12.23 -9.39 -7.85
C TYR A 65 11.11 -10.06 -7.07
N TYR A 66 11.40 -10.42 -5.82
CA TYR A 66 10.40 -10.79 -4.83
C TYR A 66 9.89 -9.53 -4.15
N LEU A 67 8.58 -9.44 -3.96
CA LEU A 67 7.89 -8.31 -3.35
C LEU A 67 7.23 -8.75 -2.04
N SER A 68 7.37 -7.94 -0.99
CA SER A 68 6.70 -8.09 0.30
C SER A 68 6.04 -6.78 0.70
N SER A 69 4.81 -6.83 1.22
CA SER A 69 4.13 -5.66 1.79
C SER A 69 2.93 -6.08 2.65
N ARG A 70 2.59 -5.22 3.62
CA ARG A 70 1.37 -5.31 4.45
C ARG A 70 0.24 -4.41 3.97
N LEU A 71 0.45 -3.68 2.88
CA LEU A 71 -0.59 -2.88 2.23
C LEU A 71 -1.78 -3.75 1.80
N GLU A 72 -2.95 -3.15 1.59
CA GLU A 72 -4.12 -3.90 1.15
C GLU A 72 -3.89 -4.50 -0.24
N GLN A 73 -3.40 -3.67 -1.16
CA GLN A 73 -2.97 -4.11 -2.48
C GLN A 73 -1.73 -3.36 -2.95
N VAL A 74 -0.88 -4.06 -3.70
CA VAL A 74 0.26 -3.49 -4.44
C VAL A 74 0.13 -3.88 -5.92
N TRP A 75 0.28 -2.90 -6.79
CA TRP A 75 0.20 -3.04 -8.23
C TRP A 75 1.46 -2.46 -8.88
N ILE A 76 2.01 -3.16 -9.86
CA ILE A 76 3.12 -2.70 -10.70
C ILE A 76 2.76 -3.00 -12.16
N ASP A 77 2.99 -2.05 -13.07
CA ASP A 77 2.63 -2.16 -14.49
C ASP A 77 1.18 -2.59 -14.73
N ASN A 78 0.25 -2.02 -13.94
CA ASN A 78 -1.18 -2.33 -13.94
C ASN A 78 -1.53 -3.80 -13.62
N LYS A 79 -0.58 -4.59 -13.11
CA LYS A 79 -0.80 -5.96 -12.65
C LYS A 79 -0.85 -6.00 -11.13
N LEU A 80 -1.81 -6.73 -10.57
CA LEU A 80 -1.93 -6.95 -9.13
C LEU A 80 -0.82 -7.88 -8.67
N MET A 81 0.08 -7.36 -7.84
CA MET A 81 1.23 -8.11 -7.31
C MET A 81 0.87 -8.76 -5.97
N ILE A 82 0.36 -7.95 -5.04
CA ILE A 82 0.02 -8.37 -3.68
C ILE A 82 -1.43 -7.98 -3.41
N SER A 83 -2.21 -8.89 -2.83
CA SER A 83 -3.52 -8.61 -2.27
C SER A 83 -3.63 -9.28 -0.91
N ASN A 84 -3.75 -8.49 0.15
CA ASN A 84 -3.93 -8.98 1.52
C ASN A 84 -5.39 -8.82 1.97
N GLU A 85 -6.34 -8.75 1.03
CA GLU A 85 -7.76 -8.56 1.35
C GLU A 85 -8.29 -9.62 2.31
N GLY A 86 -8.95 -9.18 3.38
CA GLY A 86 -9.47 -10.08 4.42
C GLY A 86 -8.43 -10.58 5.43
N ASP A 87 -7.15 -10.28 5.25
CA ASP A 87 -6.09 -10.72 6.19
C ASP A 87 -5.83 -9.74 7.33
N VAL A 88 -5.36 -10.30 8.45
CA VAL A 88 -4.85 -9.55 9.60
C VAL A 88 -3.46 -9.00 9.25
N LYS A 89 -3.36 -7.67 9.14
CA LYS A 89 -2.13 -6.99 8.66
C LYS A 89 -0.94 -7.01 9.62
N ALA A 90 -1.02 -7.73 10.75
CA ALA A 90 0.05 -7.83 11.74
C ALA A 90 1.25 -8.66 11.25
N GLY A 91 1.00 -9.68 10.42
CA GLY A 91 2.01 -10.66 10.02
C GLY A 91 1.81 -11.30 8.66
N THR A 92 0.69 -11.03 7.97
CA THR A 92 0.48 -11.56 6.62
C THR A 92 1.14 -10.69 5.58
N ASN A 93 2.04 -11.29 4.81
CA ASN A 93 2.53 -10.76 3.55
C ASN A 93 2.27 -11.85 2.49
N HIS A 94 1.44 -11.57 1.49
CA HIS A 94 1.29 -12.42 0.30
C HIS A 94 2.41 -12.13 -0.69
N ASP A 95 3.62 -12.55 -0.33
CA ASP A 95 4.82 -12.31 -1.16
C ASP A 95 4.66 -12.91 -2.56
N THR A 96 5.12 -12.17 -3.56
CA THR A 96 5.06 -12.58 -4.97
C THR A 96 6.40 -12.33 -5.66
N SER A 97 6.56 -12.80 -6.89
CA SER A 97 7.71 -12.45 -7.73
C SER A 97 7.29 -11.90 -9.09
N VAL A 98 8.10 -11.00 -9.63
CA VAL A 98 7.86 -10.34 -10.92
C VAL A 98 9.18 -10.07 -11.64
N ALA A 99 9.18 -10.25 -12.96
CA ALA A 99 10.29 -9.83 -13.81
C ALA A 99 10.11 -8.35 -14.17
N LEU A 100 11.11 -7.52 -13.85
CA LEU A 100 11.12 -6.09 -14.11
C LEU A 100 12.38 -5.71 -14.89
N ALA A 101 12.23 -4.74 -15.78
CA ALA A 101 13.36 -4.15 -16.48
C ALA A 101 13.92 -3.00 -15.65
N LYS A 102 15.15 -2.59 -15.93
CA LYS A 102 15.73 -1.38 -15.37
C LYS A 102 14.91 -0.15 -15.78
N GLY A 103 14.61 0.70 -14.81
CA GLY A 103 13.97 2.01 -15.02
C GLY A 103 12.65 2.16 -14.28
N LEU A 104 11.83 3.11 -14.74
CA LEU A 104 10.59 3.50 -14.07
C LEU A 104 9.42 2.60 -14.46
N HIS A 105 8.81 1.98 -13.45
CA HIS A 105 7.59 1.19 -13.59
C HIS A 105 6.43 1.87 -12.87
N PRO A 106 5.27 2.10 -13.51
CA PRO A 106 4.08 2.57 -12.83
C PRO A 106 3.73 1.69 -11.63
N PHE A 107 3.47 2.31 -10.47
CA PHE A 107 2.98 1.62 -9.29
C PHE A 107 1.66 2.23 -8.80
N LYS A 108 0.86 1.39 -8.14
CA LYS A 108 -0.34 1.80 -7.40
C LYS A 108 -0.43 0.97 -6.12
N VAL A 109 -0.72 1.63 -5.00
CA VAL A 109 -1.00 0.96 -3.73
C VAL A 109 -2.37 1.36 -3.19
N VAL A 110 -3.02 0.42 -2.52
CA VAL A 110 -4.30 0.64 -1.86
C VAL A 110 -4.11 0.43 -0.36
N PHE A 111 -4.66 1.35 0.42
CA PHE A 111 -4.74 1.30 1.88
C PHE A 111 -6.21 1.45 2.28
N LEU A 112 -6.69 0.55 3.14
CA LEU A 112 -8.00 0.66 3.78
C LEU A 112 -7.75 0.82 5.28
N SER A 113 -8.27 1.88 5.92
CA SER A 113 -8.21 2.01 7.38
C SER A 113 -9.30 1.13 8.02
N ASN A 114 -9.07 -0.17 8.06
CA ASN A 114 -9.99 -1.15 8.60
C ASN A 114 -9.37 -1.91 9.78
N ILE A 115 -10.22 -2.65 10.49
CA ILE A 115 -9.81 -3.54 11.57
C ILE A 115 -10.21 -4.95 11.16
N VAL A 116 -9.22 -5.82 10.99
CA VAL A 116 -9.42 -7.23 10.63
C VAL A 116 -8.82 -8.09 11.71
N GLY A 117 -9.59 -9.05 12.25
CA GLY A 117 -9.13 -9.91 13.35
C GLY A 117 -8.66 -9.15 14.61
N GLY A 118 -9.22 -7.96 14.87
CA GLY A 118 -8.81 -7.09 15.98
C GLY A 118 -7.54 -6.28 15.73
N TRP A 119 -6.96 -6.33 14.53
CA TRP A 119 -5.78 -5.54 14.16
C TRP A 119 -6.14 -4.39 13.20
N PRO A 120 -5.95 -3.14 13.62
CA PRO A 120 -6.01 -1.98 12.75
C PRO A 120 -4.90 -1.97 11.70
N SER A 121 -5.27 -1.81 10.44
CA SER A 121 -4.31 -1.79 9.32
C SER A 121 -3.26 -0.68 9.43
N TRP A 122 -3.61 0.47 10.01
CA TRP A 122 -2.69 1.60 10.16
C TRP A 122 -1.61 1.39 11.22
N TRP A 123 -1.68 0.33 12.03
CA TRP A 123 -0.58 -0.08 12.91
C TRP A 123 0.56 -0.78 12.16
N SER A 124 0.29 -1.26 10.94
CA SER A 124 1.27 -1.98 10.11
C SER A 124 2.11 -1.04 9.24
N SER A 125 3.31 -1.47 8.85
CA SER A 125 4.14 -0.76 7.86
C SER A 125 3.40 -0.59 6.53
N LEU A 126 3.49 0.58 5.90
CA LEU A 126 3.03 0.77 4.51
C LEU A 126 4.17 0.64 3.49
N GLY A 127 5.34 0.14 3.94
CA GLY A 127 6.47 -0.12 3.08
C GLY A 127 6.21 -1.22 2.06
N ILE A 128 6.86 -1.07 0.91
CA ILE A 128 7.10 -2.16 -0.03
C ILE A 128 8.54 -2.58 0.19
N GLU A 129 8.78 -3.87 0.30
CA GLU A 129 10.11 -4.43 0.37
C GLU A 129 10.39 -5.26 -0.87
N MET A 130 11.60 -5.14 -1.40
CA MET A 130 12.05 -5.87 -2.57
C MET A 130 13.33 -6.64 -2.27
N ARG A 131 13.46 -7.78 -2.94
CA ARG A 131 14.66 -8.60 -2.94
C ARG A 131 14.87 -9.15 -4.33
N LYS A 132 16.05 -8.95 -4.92
CA LYS A 132 16.38 -9.61 -6.19
C LYS A 132 16.54 -11.12 -5.98
N ASP A 133 16.27 -11.93 -6.98
CA ASP A 133 16.45 -13.39 -6.91
C ASP A 133 17.87 -13.84 -6.50
N SER A 134 18.88 -13.05 -6.84
CA SER A 134 20.28 -13.25 -6.44
C SER A 134 20.58 -12.86 -4.99
N GLU A 135 19.64 -12.24 -4.28
CA GLU A 135 19.82 -11.70 -2.93
C GLU A 135 19.04 -12.50 -1.88
N GLN A 136 19.51 -12.45 -0.64
CA GLN A 136 18.88 -13.21 0.46
C GLN A 136 17.91 -12.39 1.30
N LYS A 137 18.09 -11.07 1.37
CA LYS A 137 17.36 -10.19 2.29
C LYS A 137 16.46 -9.22 1.55
N PHE A 138 15.24 -9.06 2.05
CA PHE A 138 14.37 -7.95 1.66
C PHE A 138 14.97 -6.62 2.11
N THR A 139 14.87 -5.64 1.23
CA THR A 139 15.25 -4.26 1.49
C THR A 139 14.05 -3.36 1.23
N PRO A 140 13.80 -2.35 2.09
CA PRO A 140 12.74 -1.38 1.85
C PRO A 140 12.99 -0.63 0.54
N VAL A 141 11.93 -0.45 -0.24
CA VAL A 141 11.92 0.54 -1.34
C VAL A 141 11.94 1.92 -0.70
N ASP A 142 13.05 2.63 -0.90
CA ASP A 142 13.23 3.96 -0.30
C ASP A 142 12.23 4.96 -0.89
N ASN A 143 11.85 5.98 -0.11
CA ASN A 143 10.93 7.02 -0.60
C ASN A 143 11.47 7.76 -1.83
N SER A 144 12.79 7.88 -1.97
CA SER A 144 13.46 8.43 -3.16
C SER A 144 13.26 7.60 -4.43
N MET A 145 12.83 6.33 -4.29
CA MET A 145 12.50 5.46 -5.42
C MET A 145 11.05 5.61 -5.88
N PHE A 146 10.21 6.35 -5.14
CA PHE A 146 8.85 6.68 -5.55
C PHE A 146 8.80 8.03 -6.26
N PHE A 147 8.45 8.01 -7.54
CA PHE A 147 8.28 9.21 -8.36
C PHE A 147 6.80 9.52 -8.52
N ARG A 148 6.43 10.79 -8.39
CA ARG A 148 5.02 11.21 -8.49
C ARG A 148 4.58 11.28 -9.96
N LYS A 149 3.31 10.98 -10.20
CA LYS A 149 2.64 11.28 -11.46
C LYS A 149 2.21 12.74 -11.50
#